data_AF-A0A1Q9MRI8-F1
#
_entry.id   AF-A0A1Q9MRI8-F1
#
_cell.length_a   1.000
_cell.length_b   1.000
_cell.length_c   1.000
_cell.angle_alpha   90.00
_cell.angle_beta   90.00
_cell.angle_gamma   90.00
#
_symmetry.space_group_name_H-M   'P 1'
#
loop_
_entity.id
_entity.type
_entity.pdbx_description
1 polymer ?
#
loop_
_entity_poly.entity_id
_entity_poly.type
_entity_poly.pdbx_seq_one_letter_code
_entity_poly.pdbx_strand_id
1 'polypeptide(L)'
;MQVKLGFDNEKYLKEQTAAILERAAKFDNKLYLEFGGKLMYDFHAARVLPGFDPNVKLQLLQRLKDKSELLIAIFAGDIERRKIRADFGITYDVDTMRLIDDLREWGLNVNSVVITRFDEQPLATQFIHTLERRDITVYTHKAIKGYPADIDLIVSDEGYGSNPYIKTKKPVVVVTAPGPGSGKLATCLSQVYHENKKGVKAGYAKFETFPIW
;
A
#
# COMPACT_ATOMS: atom_id res chain seq x y z
N MET A 1 -24.66 11.07 29.27
CA MET A 1 -25.27 9.92 28.55
C MET A 1 -24.16 8.96 28.20
N GLN A 2 -24.34 7.66 28.47
CA GLN A 2 -23.41 6.64 27.99
C GLN A 2 -23.55 6.56 26.47
N VAL A 3 -22.44 6.74 25.73
CA VAL A 3 -22.45 6.65 24.27
C VAL A 3 -22.80 5.22 23.90
N LYS A 4 -23.94 5.00 23.23
CA LYS A 4 -24.27 3.69 22.65
C LYS A 4 -23.33 3.45 21.48
N LEU A 5 -22.53 2.40 21.57
CA LEU A 5 -21.66 1.96 20.49
C LEU A 5 -22.51 1.32 19.39
N GLY A 6 -22.24 1.67 18.13
CA GLY A 6 -22.86 1.11 16.92
C GLY A 6 -21.89 0.29 16.07
N PHE A 7 -20.61 0.23 16.44
CA PHE A 7 -19.57 -0.51 15.75
C PHE A 7 -18.80 -1.41 16.73
N ASP A 8 -18.60 -2.67 16.35
CA ASP A 8 -17.86 -3.67 17.13
C ASP A 8 -16.50 -3.92 16.47
N ASN A 9 -15.42 -3.39 17.05
CA ASN A 9 -14.07 -3.57 16.52
C ASN A 9 -13.62 -5.02 16.54
N GLU A 10 -13.96 -5.80 17.57
CA GLU A 10 -13.49 -7.18 17.69
C GLU A 10 -14.13 -8.07 16.63
N LYS A 11 -15.44 -7.90 16.43
CA LYS A 11 -16.16 -8.55 15.34
C LYS A 11 -15.60 -8.12 13.98
N TYR A 12 -15.41 -6.82 13.76
CA TYR A 12 -14.82 -6.30 12.52
C TYR A 12 -13.44 -6.91 12.25
N LEU A 13 -12.54 -6.88 13.24
CA LEU A 13 -11.19 -7.41 13.08
C LEU A 13 -11.21 -8.90 12.77
N LYS A 14 -12.09 -9.68 13.40
CA LYS A 14 -12.25 -11.12 13.12
C LYS A 14 -12.75 -11.36 11.68
N GLU A 15 -13.85 -10.71 11.30
CA GLU A 15 -14.48 -10.90 9.99
C GLU A 15 -13.61 -10.37 8.85
N GLN A 16 -13.01 -9.19 9.01
CA GLN A 16 -12.16 -8.58 8.00
C GLN A 16 -10.85 -9.36 7.79
N THR A 17 -10.26 -9.89 8.86
CA THR A 17 -9.08 -10.78 8.77
C THR A 17 -9.44 -12.03 7.97
N ALA A 18 -10.56 -12.68 8.31
CA ALA A 18 -11.02 -13.89 7.62
C ALA A 18 -11.29 -13.61 6.13
N ALA A 19 -11.98 -12.51 5.81
CA ALA A 19 -12.29 -12.14 4.43
C ALA A 19 -11.04 -11.87 3.58
N ILE A 20 -10.01 -11.24 4.15
CA ILE A 20 -8.74 -11.00 3.44
C ILE A 20 -8.01 -12.32 3.16
N LEU A 21 -7.95 -13.23 4.14
CA LEU A 21 -7.29 -14.52 3.97
C LEU A 21 -8.06 -15.44 3.01
N GLU A 22 -9.39 -15.46 3.08
CA GLU A 22 -10.22 -16.18 2.12
C GLU A 22 -10.04 -15.62 0.71
N ARG A 23 -9.93 -14.30 0.56
CA ARG A 23 -9.63 -13.68 -0.73
C ARG A 23 -8.28 -14.14 -1.27
N ALA A 24 -7.24 -14.17 -0.45
CA ALA A 24 -5.91 -14.63 -0.87
C ALA A 24 -5.91 -16.11 -1.29
N ALA A 25 -6.66 -16.96 -0.58
CA ALA A 25 -6.79 -18.38 -0.89
C ALA A 25 -7.40 -18.65 -2.28
N LYS A 26 -8.11 -17.70 -2.89
CA LYS A 26 -8.64 -17.81 -4.26
C LYS A 26 -7.58 -17.65 -5.36
N PHE A 27 -6.36 -17.23 -5.00
CA PHE A 27 -5.30 -16.84 -5.93
C PHE A 27 -3.94 -17.47 -5.55
N ASP A 28 -3.81 -18.80 -5.56
CA ASP A 28 -2.59 -19.53 -5.17
C ASP A 28 -1.95 -19.01 -3.86
N ASN A 29 -2.79 -18.50 -2.96
CA ASN A 29 -2.38 -17.84 -1.73
C ASN A 29 -1.43 -16.65 -1.94
N LYS A 30 -1.66 -15.82 -2.97
CA LYS A 30 -0.90 -14.60 -3.29
C LYS A 30 -1.85 -13.46 -3.69
N LEU A 31 -1.94 -12.43 -2.85
CA LEU A 31 -2.83 -11.30 -3.01
C LEU A 31 -2.10 -9.98 -2.82
N TYR A 32 -2.17 -9.11 -3.83
CA TYR A 32 -1.79 -7.70 -3.70
C TYR A 32 -3.03 -6.88 -3.33
N LEU A 33 -3.03 -6.32 -2.13
CA LEU A 33 -4.15 -5.62 -1.53
C LEU A 33 -3.86 -4.12 -1.48
N GLU A 34 -4.48 -3.35 -2.37
CA GLU A 34 -4.39 -1.89 -2.32
C GLU A 34 -5.19 -1.37 -1.12
N PHE A 35 -4.50 -0.74 -0.17
CA PHE A 35 -5.13 -0.01 0.92
C PHE A 35 -5.42 1.43 0.49
N GLY A 36 -6.70 1.74 0.32
CA GLY A 36 -7.20 3.09 0.09
C GLY A 36 -7.42 3.86 1.39
N GLY A 37 -7.26 5.18 1.31
CA GLY A 37 -7.52 6.10 2.43
C GLY A 37 -6.45 6.08 3.52
N LYS A 38 -6.82 6.57 4.70
CA LYS A 38 -5.93 6.67 5.85
C LYS A 38 -5.77 5.31 6.52
N LEU A 39 -4.52 4.90 6.74
CA LEU A 39 -4.19 3.69 7.50
C LEU A 39 -4.29 3.92 9.02
N MET A 40 -3.94 5.13 9.46
CA MET A 40 -3.89 5.54 10.85
C MET A 40 -4.75 6.79 11.04
N TYR A 41 -5.24 7.02 12.25
CA TYR A 41 -5.97 8.23 12.61
C TYR A 41 -7.19 8.51 11.73
N ASP A 42 -7.98 7.47 11.42
CA ASP A 42 -9.24 7.59 10.68
C ASP A 42 -10.36 8.16 11.56
N PHE A 43 -10.17 9.41 11.99
CA PHE A 43 -11.14 10.13 12.82
C PHE A 43 -12.44 10.41 12.09
N HIS A 44 -12.46 10.34 10.75
CA HIS A 44 -13.71 10.41 9.99
C HIS A 44 -14.55 9.17 10.26
N ALA A 45 -13.99 7.97 10.05
CA ALA A 45 -14.67 6.72 10.36
C ALA A 45 -15.11 6.64 11.83
N ALA A 46 -14.25 7.04 12.77
CA ALA A 46 -14.58 7.03 14.20
C ALA A 46 -15.78 7.92 14.57
N ARG A 47 -15.98 9.05 13.87
CA ARG A 47 -17.16 9.91 14.05
C ARG A 47 -18.41 9.36 13.36
N VAL A 48 -18.25 8.72 12.20
CA VAL A 48 -19.36 8.20 11.40
C VAL A 48 -19.88 6.87 11.94
N LEU A 49 -19.01 6.02 12.49
CA LEU A 49 -19.30 4.69 13.01
C LEU A 49 -19.01 4.68 14.52
N PRO A 50 -20.00 4.96 15.40
CA PRO A 50 -19.76 5.09 16.83
C PRO A 50 -19.15 3.82 17.42
N GLY A 51 -17.90 3.92 17.89
CA GLY A 51 -17.14 2.78 18.40
C GLY A 51 -16.00 2.33 17.49
N PHE A 52 -15.93 2.77 16.23
CA PHE A 52 -14.81 2.49 15.35
C PHE A 52 -13.52 3.12 15.89
N ASP A 53 -12.52 2.29 16.17
CA ASP A 53 -11.20 2.76 16.60
C ASP A 53 -10.48 3.43 15.40
N PRO A 54 -10.02 4.69 15.52
CA PRO A 54 -9.28 5.38 14.45
C PRO A 54 -8.07 4.61 13.89
N ASN A 55 -7.54 3.65 14.66
CA ASN A 55 -6.39 2.81 14.34
C ASN A 55 -6.76 1.33 14.13
N VAL A 56 -8.05 0.99 13.98
CA VAL A 56 -8.49 -0.41 13.81
C VAL A 56 -7.83 -1.10 12.61
N LYS A 57 -7.46 -0.35 11.56
CA LYS A 57 -6.76 -0.88 10.39
C LYS A 57 -5.33 -1.33 10.73
N LEU A 58 -4.67 -0.69 11.71
CA LEU A 58 -3.38 -1.16 12.22
C LEU A 58 -3.54 -2.42 13.03
N GLN A 59 -4.56 -2.48 13.89
CA GLN A 59 -4.88 -3.70 14.63
C GLN A 59 -5.18 -4.87 13.68
N LEU A 60 -5.86 -4.61 12.56
CA LEU A 60 -6.09 -5.57 11.50
C LEU A 60 -4.76 -6.07 10.89
N LEU A 61 -3.86 -5.15 10.53
CA LEU A 61 -2.53 -5.51 10.02
C LEU A 61 -1.70 -6.27 11.05
N GLN A 62 -1.81 -5.96 12.34
CA GLN A 62 -1.14 -6.70 13.41
C GLN A 62 -1.64 -8.15 13.50
N ARG A 63 -2.96 -8.39 13.35
CA ARG A 63 -3.50 -9.76 13.27
C ARG A 63 -3.02 -10.51 12.04
N LEU A 64 -2.74 -9.79 10.96
CA LEU A 64 -2.21 -10.34 9.71
C LEU A 64 -0.67 -10.39 9.66
N LYS A 65 0.06 -9.91 10.67
CA LYS A 65 1.51 -9.65 10.59
C LYS A 65 2.34 -10.84 10.09
N ASP A 66 1.96 -12.07 10.44
CA ASP A 66 2.68 -13.29 10.04
C ASP A 66 2.30 -13.76 8.63
N LYS A 67 1.26 -13.17 8.04
CA LYS A 67 0.70 -13.47 6.71
C LYS A 67 0.74 -12.27 5.76
N SER A 68 1.12 -11.08 6.22
CA SER A 68 1.17 -9.87 5.40
C SER A 68 2.52 -9.17 5.38
N GLU A 69 2.94 -8.71 4.21
CA GLU A 69 4.06 -7.79 3.99
C GLU A 69 3.54 -6.42 3.54
N LEU A 70 4.24 -5.35 3.89
CA LEU A 70 3.82 -3.97 3.60
C LEU A 70 4.73 -3.34 2.54
N LEU A 71 4.13 -2.78 1.50
CA LEU A 71 4.78 -1.95 0.50
C LEU A 71 4.25 -0.52 0.59
N ILE A 72 5.14 0.46 0.48
CA ILE A 72 4.75 1.88 0.39
C ILE A 72 5.08 2.39 -1.00
N ALA A 73 4.07 2.80 -1.77
CA ALA A 73 4.27 3.45 -3.06
C ALA A 73 4.28 4.98 -2.89
N ILE A 74 5.26 5.65 -3.49
CA ILE A 74 5.38 7.11 -3.53
C ILE A 74 5.76 7.57 -4.93
N PHE A 75 5.09 8.60 -5.45
CA PHE A 75 5.35 9.11 -6.80
C PHE A 75 6.57 10.04 -6.80
N ALA A 76 7.55 9.76 -7.66
CA ALA A 76 8.78 10.55 -7.79
C ALA A 76 8.50 12.04 -8.05
N GLY A 77 7.52 12.36 -8.91
CA GLY A 77 7.14 13.74 -9.19
C GLY A 77 6.52 14.49 -8.02
N ASP A 78 5.87 13.78 -7.08
CA ASP A 78 5.34 14.38 -5.86
C ASP A 78 6.46 14.72 -4.85
N ILE A 79 7.55 13.93 -4.85
CA ILE A 79 8.78 14.24 -4.10
C ILE A 79 9.42 15.50 -4.69
N GLU A 80 9.59 15.52 -6.02
CA GLU A 80 10.25 16.63 -6.73
C GLU A 80 9.51 17.96 -6.53
N ARG A 81 8.17 17.93 -6.54
CA ARG A 81 7.32 19.10 -6.30
C ARG A 81 7.13 19.44 -4.82
N ARG A 82 7.74 18.69 -3.91
CA ARG A 82 7.55 18.82 -2.45
C ARG A 82 6.08 18.85 -2.07
N LYS A 83 5.30 17.93 -2.64
CA LYS A 83 3.84 17.89 -2.42
C LYS A 83 3.54 17.75 -0.94
N ILE A 84 2.68 18.63 -0.43
CA ILE A 84 2.29 18.68 0.97
C ILE A 84 1.06 17.80 1.18
N ARG A 85 1.08 16.98 2.24
CA ARG A 85 -0.08 16.27 2.74
C ARG A 85 -0.89 17.21 3.63
N ALA A 86 -2.07 17.61 3.16
CA ALA A 86 -2.91 18.60 3.82
C ALA A 86 -3.25 18.28 5.29
N ASP A 87 -3.39 17.00 5.63
CA ASP A 87 -3.72 16.57 7.00
C ASP A 87 -2.66 16.97 8.05
N PHE A 88 -1.38 16.99 7.65
CA PHE A 88 -0.25 17.08 8.58
C PHE A 88 0.71 18.24 8.26
N GLY A 89 0.55 18.90 7.11
CA GLY A 89 1.40 20.02 6.70
C GLY A 89 2.84 19.64 6.36
N ILE A 90 3.13 18.34 6.18
CA ILE A 90 4.45 17.81 5.83
C ILE A 90 4.47 17.29 4.38
N THR A 91 5.66 17.22 3.80
CA THR A 91 5.87 16.72 2.44
C THR A 91 5.70 15.19 2.38
N TYR A 92 5.39 14.65 1.20
CA TYR A 92 5.11 13.21 1.02
C TYR A 92 6.29 12.29 1.36
N ASP A 93 7.53 12.73 1.13
CA ASP A 93 8.75 12.03 1.52
C ASP A 93 8.89 11.95 3.05
N VAL A 94 8.64 13.06 3.75
CA VAL A 94 8.63 13.11 5.23
C VAL A 94 7.49 12.26 5.79
N ASP A 95 6.30 12.33 5.20
CA ASP A 95 5.15 11.52 5.60
C ASP A 95 5.38 10.03 5.37
N THR A 96 6.11 9.65 4.31
CA THR A 96 6.52 8.26 4.07
C THR A 96 7.47 7.76 5.14
N MET A 97 8.45 8.56 5.54
CA MET A 97 9.37 8.21 6.63
C MET A 97 8.65 8.07 7.96
N ARG A 98 7.75 9.01 8.26
CA ARG A 98 6.90 8.93 9.44
C ARG A 98 6.02 7.67 9.42
N LEU A 99 5.38 7.35 8.29
CA LEU A 99 4.57 6.14 8.15
C LEU A 99 5.39 4.87 8.41
N ILE A 100 6.65 4.80 7.94
CA ILE A 100 7.55 3.68 8.21
C ILE A 100 7.82 3.55 9.72
N ASP A 101 8.09 4.68 10.39
CA ASP A 101 8.37 4.72 11.82
C ASP A 101 7.14 4.36 12.66
N ASP A 102 5.98 4.95 12.35
CA ASP A 102 4.72 4.64 13.02
C ASP A 102 4.37 3.14 12.83
N LEU A 103 4.54 2.58 11.63
CA LEU A 103 4.29 1.15 11.40
C LEU A 103 5.21 0.27 12.25
N ARG A 104 6.49 0.64 12.38
CA ARG A 104 7.47 -0.08 13.18
C ARG A 104 7.10 -0.07 14.67
N GLU A 105 6.61 1.06 15.19
CA GLU A 105 6.11 1.16 16.57
C GLU A 105 4.93 0.21 16.84
N TRP A 106 4.12 -0.06 15.82
CA TRP A 106 3.04 -1.05 15.87
C TRP A 106 3.51 -2.49 15.61
N GLY A 107 4.82 -2.74 15.52
CA GLY A 107 5.39 -4.07 15.25
C GLY A 107 5.16 -4.54 13.80
N LEU A 108 4.91 -3.61 12.89
CA LEU A 108 4.68 -3.86 11.46
C LEU A 108 5.89 -3.38 10.66
N ASN A 109 6.60 -4.31 10.03
CA ASN A 109 7.76 -3.97 9.22
C ASN A 109 7.36 -3.74 7.76
N VAL A 110 7.87 -2.65 7.18
CA VAL A 110 7.77 -2.36 5.74
C VAL A 110 8.78 -3.24 5.00
N ASN A 111 8.30 -4.00 4.02
CA ASN A 111 9.16 -4.83 3.16
C ASN A 111 10.01 -3.96 2.23
N SER A 112 9.38 -3.01 1.52
CA SER A 112 10.09 -2.09 0.65
C SER A 112 9.27 -0.85 0.30
N VAL A 113 9.96 0.18 -0.16
CA VAL A 113 9.36 1.39 -0.72
C VAL A 113 9.51 1.36 -2.23
N VAL A 114 8.45 1.74 -2.95
CA VAL A 114 8.42 1.80 -4.41
C VAL A 114 8.32 3.25 -4.84
N ILE A 115 9.37 3.76 -5.47
CA ILE A 115 9.38 5.07 -6.11
C ILE A 115 8.78 4.92 -7.50
N THR A 116 7.53 5.34 -7.67
CA THR A 116 6.78 5.16 -8.92
C THR A 116 7.04 6.31 -9.89
N ARG A 117 6.98 6.00 -11.19
CA ARG A 117 7.26 6.92 -12.30
C ARG A 117 8.60 7.67 -12.10
N PHE A 118 9.59 6.92 -11.62
CA PHE A 118 10.94 7.40 -11.45
C PHE A 118 11.62 7.61 -12.80
N ASP A 119 12.26 8.76 -12.94
CA ASP A 119 12.97 9.20 -14.15
C ASP A 119 14.21 10.01 -13.73
N GLU A 120 14.90 9.51 -12.70
CA GLU A 120 16.17 10.08 -12.19
C GLU A 120 16.06 11.50 -11.63
N GLN A 121 14.86 11.88 -11.13
CA GLN A 121 14.66 13.20 -10.53
C GLN A 121 15.58 13.42 -9.32
N PRO A 122 16.26 14.58 -9.19
CA PRO A 122 17.28 14.77 -8.16
C PRO A 122 16.80 14.56 -6.72
N LEU A 123 15.62 15.09 -6.36
CA LEU A 123 15.09 14.94 -5.00
C LEU A 123 14.62 13.51 -4.72
N ALA A 124 14.06 12.83 -5.73
CA ALA A 124 13.71 11.41 -5.62
C ALA A 124 14.95 10.54 -5.39
N THR A 125 16.06 10.80 -6.11
CA THR A 125 17.34 10.10 -5.93
C THR A 125 17.91 10.34 -4.53
N GLN A 126 17.86 11.57 -4.00
CA GLN A 126 18.27 11.85 -2.62
C GLN A 126 17.41 11.12 -1.59
N PHE A 127 16.11 11.00 -1.85
CA PHE A 127 15.20 10.27 -0.99
C PHE A 127 15.48 8.76 -0.99
N ILE A 128 15.78 8.18 -2.16
CA ILE A 128 16.23 6.78 -2.29
C ILE A 128 17.45 6.53 -1.38
N HIS A 129 18.49 7.35 -1.51
CA HIS A 129 19.69 7.20 -0.66
C HIS A 129 19.38 7.37 0.83
N THR A 130 18.38 8.18 1.18
CA THR A 130 17.96 8.38 2.57
C THR A 130 17.26 7.14 3.13
N LEU A 131 16.43 6.48 2.33
CA LEU A 131 15.80 5.21 2.69
C LEU A 131 16.83 4.08 2.83
N GLU A 132 17.75 3.98 1.87
CA GLU A 132 18.79 2.94 1.86
C GLU A 132 19.74 3.06 3.06
N ARG A 133 20.11 4.29 3.47
CA ARG A 133 20.89 4.53 4.70
C ARG A 133 20.16 4.09 5.99
N ARG A 134 18.85 3.85 5.93
CA ARG A 134 18.04 3.31 7.03
C ARG A 134 17.72 1.82 6.85
N ASP A 135 18.47 1.14 5.98
CA ASP A 135 18.29 -0.28 5.64
C ASP A 135 16.90 -0.61 5.06
N ILE A 136 16.27 0.37 4.40
CA ILE A 136 14.98 0.17 3.72
C ILE A 136 15.27 -0.20 2.28
N THR A 137 14.73 -1.35 1.84
CA THR A 137 14.82 -1.77 0.43
C THR A 137 13.97 -0.86 -0.44
N VAL A 138 14.54 -0.36 -1.54
CA VAL A 138 13.85 0.52 -2.47
C VAL A 138 13.79 -0.10 -3.87
N TYR A 139 12.64 0.05 -4.52
CA TYR A 139 12.43 -0.28 -5.92
C TYR A 139 12.02 0.97 -6.69
N THR A 140 12.46 1.09 -7.94
CA THR A 140 12.04 2.16 -8.84
C THR A 140 11.18 1.58 -9.96
N HIS A 141 10.00 2.16 -10.17
CA HIS A 141 9.12 1.82 -11.28
C HIS A 141 9.09 3.00 -12.25
N LYS A 142 9.20 2.75 -13.55
CA LYS A 142 9.11 3.76 -14.59
C LYS A 142 7.66 4.08 -14.92
N ALA A 143 7.45 5.18 -15.64
CA ALA A 143 6.16 5.44 -16.26
C ALA A 143 5.92 4.42 -17.39
N ILE A 144 4.76 3.78 -17.38
CA ILE A 144 4.37 2.82 -18.41
C ILE A 144 3.73 3.60 -19.57
N LYS A 145 4.31 3.49 -20.76
CA LYS A 145 3.78 4.11 -21.99
C LYS A 145 2.39 3.53 -22.30
N GLY A 146 1.48 4.39 -22.76
CA GLY A 146 0.12 3.98 -23.13
C GLY A 146 -0.82 3.72 -21.95
N TYR A 147 -0.37 3.83 -20.70
CA TYR A 147 -1.21 3.63 -19.52
C TYR A 147 -2.27 4.75 -19.36
N PRO A 148 -3.57 4.43 -19.15
CA PRO A 148 -4.16 3.10 -18.94
C PRO A 148 -4.83 2.47 -20.17
N ALA A 149 -4.69 3.05 -21.37
CA ALA A 149 -5.52 2.72 -22.53
C ALA A 149 -4.99 1.58 -23.41
N ASP A 150 -3.66 1.46 -23.54
CA ASP A 150 -3.02 0.48 -24.42
C ASP A 150 -2.74 -0.84 -23.68
N ILE A 151 -3.76 -1.70 -23.59
CA ILE A 151 -3.71 -2.92 -22.78
C ILE A 151 -2.58 -3.86 -23.23
N ASP A 152 -2.41 -4.03 -24.54
CA ASP A 152 -1.40 -4.94 -25.10
C ASP A 152 0.01 -4.47 -24.75
N LEU A 153 0.27 -3.16 -24.81
CA LEU A 153 1.55 -2.60 -24.37
C LEU A 153 1.73 -2.69 -22.86
N ILE A 154 0.69 -2.41 -22.07
CA ILE A 154 0.76 -2.42 -20.60
C ILE A 154 1.05 -3.84 -20.07
N VAL A 155 0.37 -4.86 -20.60
CA VAL A 155 0.51 -6.27 -20.16
C VAL A 155 1.59 -6.98 -20.99
N SER A 156 2.75 -6.33 -21.13
CA SER A 156 3.90 -6.86 -21.88
C SER A 156 5.22 -6.69 -21.12
N ASP A 157 6.30 -7.21 -21.70
CA ASP A 157 7.65 -7.04 -21.17
C ASP A 157 8.14 -5.58 -21.29
N GLU A 158 7.58 -4.78 -22.20
CA GLU A 158 7.85 -3.33 -22.32
C GLU A 158 6.98 -2.49 -21.36
N GLY A 159 5.83 -3.03 -20.96
CA GLY A 159 4.91 -2.42 -20.00
C GLY A 159 5.27 -2.78 -18.56
N TYR A 160 4.42 -3.58 -17.91
CA TYR A 160 4.66 -4.04 -16.54
C TYR A 160 5.98 -4.78 -16.37
N GLY A 161 6.43 -5.53 -17.38
CA GLY A 161 7.69 -6.28 -17.29
C GLY A 161 8.94 -5.42 -17.28
N SER A 162 8.86 -4.15 -17.68
CA SER A 162 9.97 -3.21 -17.61
C SER A 162 10.28 -2.76 -16.17
N ASN A 163 9.29 -2.89 -15.27
CA ASN A 163 9.48 -2.61 -13.87
C ASN A 163 10.11 -3.80 -13.16
N PRO A 164 10.95 -3.58 -12.14
CA PRO A 164 11.51 -4.67 -11.36
C PRO A 164 10.43 -5.37 -10.53
N TYR A 165 10.52 -6.70 -10.49
CA TYR A 165 9.74 -7.52 -9.56
C TYR A 165 10.16 -7.26 -8.11
N ILE A 166 9.20 -6.98 -7.25
CA ILE A 166 9.41 -6.70 -5.83
C ILE A 166 9.35 -8.04 -5.10
N LYS A 167 10.45 -8.40 -4.45
CA LYS A 167 10.56 -9.71 -3.79
C LYS A 167 9.68 -9.74 -2.53
N THR A 168 8.62 -10.53 -2.58
CA THR A 168 7.68 -10.73 -1.47
C THR A 168 7.53 -12.22 -1.18
N LYS A 169 7.42 -12.59 0.10
CA LYS A 169 7.34 -13.99 0.55
C LYS A 169 5.97 -14.33 1.13
N LYS A 170 5.25 -13.33 1.63
CA LYS A 170 3.98 -13.56 2.33
C LYS A 170 2.80 -13.63 1.36
N PRO A 171 1.71 -14.30 1.77
CA PRO A 171 0.54 -14.48 0.92
C PRO A 171 -0.23 -13.18 0.68
N VAL A 172 -0.22 -12.25 1.62
CA VAL A 172 -0.84 -10.94 1.45
C VAL A 172 0.24 -9.88 1.35
N VAL A 173 0.20 -9.06 0.31
CA VAL A 173 1.06 -7.91 0.12
C VAL A 173 0.19 -6.67 0.16
N VAL A 174 0.25 -5.94 1.27
CA VAL A 174 -0.50 -4.70 1.48
C VAL A 174 0.27 -3.56 0.83
N VAL A 175 -0.36 -2.86 -0.11
CA VAL A 175 0.22 -1.70 -0.80
C VAL A 175 -0.48 -0.44 -0.32
N THR A 176 0.27 0.43 0.35
CA THR A 176 -0.20 1.72 0.88
C THR A 176 0.62 2.88 0.31
N ALA A 177 0.27 4.12 0.66
CA ALA A 177 0.93 5.33 0.17
C ALA A 177 0.69 6.51 1.13
N PRO A 178 1.53 7.57 1.09
CA PRO A 178 1.26 8.84 1.79
C PRO A 178 -0.01 9.54 1.27
N GLY A 179 -0.45 9.24 0.05
CA GLY A 179 -1.65 9.86 -0.52
C GLY A 179 -2.17 9.23 -1.82
N PRO A 180 -3.18 9.87 -2.43
CA PRO A 180 -3.70 9.48 -3.74
C PRO A 180 -2.69 9.77 -4.86
N GLY A 181 -2.79 9.03 -5.95
CA GLY A 181 -1.96 9.23 -7.15
C GLY A 181 -0.54 8.65 -7.07
N SER A 182 -0.15 8.04 -5.95
CA SER A 182 1.19 7.49 -5.74
C SER A 182 1.51 6.18 -6.50
N GLY A 183 0.57 5.67 -7.29
CA GLY A 183 0.78 4.47 -8.13
C GLY A 183 0.52 3.12 -7.46
N LYS A 184 -0.28 3.06 -6.38
CA LYS A 184 -0.62 1.81 -5.67
C LYS A 184 -1.19 0.72 -6.59
N LEU A 185 -2.24 1.06 -7.35
CA LEU A 185 -2.87 0.14 -8.32
C LEU A 185 -1.88 -0.39 -9.35
N ALA A 186 -1.15 0.52 -10.01
CA ALA A 186 -0.17 0.14 -11.04
C ALA A 186 0.94 -0.77 -10.45
N THR A 187 1.36 -0.51 -9.21
CA THR A 187 2.32 -1.36 -8.49
C THR A 187 1.73 -2.76 -8.25
N CYS A 188 0.48 -2.85 -7.76
CA CYS A 188 -0.19 -4.13 -7.56
C CYS A 188 -0.29 -4.94 -8.85
N LEU A 189 -0.74 -4.31 -9.94
CA LEU A 189 -0.92 -4.99 -11.23
C LEU A 189 0.42 -5.38 -11.88
N SER A 190 1.45 -4.55 -11.75
CA SER A 190 2.82 -4.92 -12.15
C SER A 190 3.29 -6.18 -11.41
N GLN A 191 3.04 -6.27 -10.11
CA GLN A 191 3.43 -7.46 -9.37
C GLN A 191 2.61 -8.69 -9.74
N VAL A 192 1.29 -8.56 -9.94
CA VAL A 192 0.45 -9.65 -10.46
C VAL A 192 0.99 -10.14 -11.81
N TYR A 193 1.39 -9.24 -12.71
CA TYR A 193 2.02 -9.62 -13.98
C TYR A 193 3.28 -10.48 -13.77
N HIS A 194 4.20 -10.04 -12.90
CA HIS A 194 5.42 -10.78 -12.62
C HIS A 194 5.19 -12.14 -11.93
N GLU A 195 4.22 -12.22 -11.00
CA GLU A 195 3.85 -13.49 -10.38
C GLU A 195 3.31 -14.48 -11.42
N ASN A 196 2.44 -14.03 -12.33
CA ASN A 196 1.91 -14.88 -13.40
C ASN A 196 3.01 -15.35 -14.36
N LYS A 197 3.96 -14.47 -14.74
CA LYS A 197 5.16 -14.85 -15.52
C LYS A 197 6.01 -15.92 -14.83
N LYS A 198 5.93 -16.01 -13.50
CA LYS A 198 6.63 -17.02 -12.67
C LYS A 198 5.77 -18.26 -12.37
N GLY A 199 4.57 -18.34 -12.93
CA GLY A 199 3.65 -19.46 -12.74
C GLY A 199 2.85 -19.41 -11.42
N VAL A 200 2.85 -18.28 -10.72
CA VAL A 200 2.02 -18.06 -9.51
C VAL A 200 0.77 -17.29 -9.89
N LYS A 201 -0.42 -17.86 -9.64
CA LYS A 201 -1.68 -17.18 -9.94
C LYS A 201 -2.03 -16.15 -8.87
N ALA A 202 -1.34 -15.01 -8.88
CA ALA A 202 -1.60 -13.92 -7.95
C ALA A 202 -2.88 -13.13 -8.29
N GLY A 203 -3.50 -12.57 -7.25
CA GLY A 203 -4.69 -11.72 -7.35
C GLY A 203 -4.45 -10.28 -6.93
N TYR A 204 -5.37 -9.42 -7.32
CA TYR A 204 -5.49 -8.04 -6.84
C TYR A 204 -6.84 -7.85 -6.13
N ALA A 205 -6.84 -7.07 -5.05
CA ALA A 205 -8.06 -6.58 -4.42
C ALA A 205 -7.83 -5.17 -3.85
N LYS A 206 -8.92 -4.46 -3.60
CA LYS A 206 -8.92 -3.14 -2.99
C LYS A 206 -9.60 -3.18 -1.63
N PHE A 207 -8.99 -2.50 -0.66
CA PHE A 207 -9.55 -2.27 0.66
C PHE A 207 -9.88 -0.79 0.82
N GLU A 208 -11.16 -0.48 0.99
CA GLU A 208 -11.64 0.86 1.32
C GLU A 208 -12.73 0.74 2.40
N THR A 209 -12.73 1.69 3.35
CA THR A 209 -13.74 1.73 4.41
C THR A 209 -15.03 2.40 3.93
N PHE A 210 -14.92 3.37 3.02
CA PHE A 210 -16.06 4.10 2.46
C PHE A 210 -15.92 4.28 0.94
N PRO A 211 -17.04 4.31 0.19
CA PRO A 211 -18.39 3.99 0.66
C PRO A 211 -18.54 2.51 1.08
N ILE A 212 -19.50 2.22 1.96
CA ILE A 212 -19.85 0.84 2.33
C ILE A 212 -20.79 0.31 1.25
N TRP A 213 -20.42 -0.81 0.62
CA TRP A 213 -21.22 -1.53 -0.38
C TRP A 213 -22.27 -2.43 0.29
#